data_AF-A0A7G7CRE2-F1
#
_entry.id   AF-A0A7G7CRE2-F1
#
_cell.length_a   1.000
_cell.length_b   1.000
_cell.length_c   1.000
_cell.angle_alpha   90.00
_cell.angle_beta   90.00
_cell.angle_gamma   90.00
#
_symmetry.space_group_name_H-M   'P 1'
#
loop_
_entity.id
_entity.type
_entity.pdbx_description
1 polymer ?
#
loop_
_entity_poly.entity_id
_entity_poly.type
_entity_poly.pdbx_seq_one_letter_code
_entity_poly.pdbx_strand_id
1 'polypeptide(L)' 'MGLYFRKRQKMGKNSWINLSGSGASGSTKIGPVTINSRGGYYVNLPGGLNFRGRWR' A
#
# COMPACT_ATOMS: atom_id res chain seq x y z
N MET A 1 -7.20 -3.84 -24.08
CA MET A 1 -7.75 -4.73 -23.04
C MET A 1 -6.96 -6.02 -23.06
N GLY A 2 -5.90 -6.13 -22.24
CA GLY A 2 -4.97 -7.27 -22.24
C GLY A 2 -4.86 -7.92 -20.87
N LEU A 3 -4.15 -9.05 -20.80
CA LEU A 3 -3.87 -9.79 -19.57
C LEU A 3 -3.23 -8.88 -18.51
N TYR A 4 -3.96 -8.63 -17.42
CA TYR A 4 -3.48 -7.83 -16.29
C TYR A 4 -2.80 -8.73 -15.27
N PHE A 5 -1.48 -8.72 -15.24
CA PHE A 5 -0.74 -9.37 -14.15
C PHE A 5 -0.74 -8.45 -12.92
N ARG A 6 -1.42 -8.87 -11.85
CA ARG A 6 -1.29 -8.31 -10.50
C ARG A 6 -1.00 -9.44 -9.53
N LYS A 7 0.13 -9.37 -8.84
CA LYS A 7 0.51 -10.31 -7.78
C LYS A 7 0.77 -9.51 -6.51
N ARG A 8 0.02 -9.80 -5.44
CA ARG A 8 0.29 -9.27 -4.10
C ARG A 8 0.96 -10.37 -3.29
N GLN A 9 2.18 -10.14 -2.84
CA GLN A 9 2.93 -11.06 -2.00
C GLN A 9 3.11 -10.45 -0.61
N LYS A 10 2.72 -11.18 0.42
CA LYS A 10 2.95 -10.78 1.81
C LYS A 10 4.45 -10.98 2.10
N MET A 11 5.13 -9.89 2.46
CA MET A 11 6.59 -9.88 2.69
C MET A 11 6.93 -9.96 4.18
N GLY A 12 5.98 -9.66 5.07
CA GLY A 12 6.13 -9.76 6.52
C GLY A 12 4.79 -9.71 7.24
N LYS A 13 4.80 -9.59 8.58
CA LYS A 13 3.56 -9.49 9.38
C LYS A 13 2.65 -8.35 8.89
N ASN A 14 3.25 -7.21 8.52
CA ASN A 14 2.53 -5.99 8.13
C ASN A 14 3.00 -5.39 6.80
N SER A 15 3.67 -6.16 5.93
CA SER A 15 4.27 -5.65 4.69
C SER A 15 3.82 -6.47 3.49
N TRP A 16 3.57 -5.79 2.37
CA TRP A 16 3.11 -6.37 1.11
C TRP A 16 3.92 -5.81 -0.04
N ILE A 17 4.34 -6.66 -0.98
CA ILE A 17 4.78 -6.25 -2.30
C ILE A 17 3.62 -6.44 -3.26
N ASN A 18 3.27 -5.40 -4.01
CA ASN A 18 2.33 -5.43 -5.11
C ASN A 18 3.14 -5.33 -6.41
N LEU A 19 3.22 -6.45 -7.11
CA LEU A 19 3.80 -6.58 -8.44
C LEU A 19 2.68 -6.39 -9.46
N SER A 20 2.91 -5.54 -10.46
CA SER A 20 1.99 -5.29 -11.56
C SER A 20 2.76 -5.19 -12.87
N GLY A 21 2.07 -5.31 -14.01
CA GLY A 21 2.70 -5.11 -15.33
C GLY A 21 3.40 -3.75 -15.51
N SER A 22 3.09 -2.76 -14.68
CA SER A 22 3.75 -1.43 -14.65
C SER A 22 4.83 -1.28 -13.57
N GLY A 23 5.20 -2.35 -12.87
CA GLY A 23 6.28 -2.37 -11.87
C GLY A 23 5.85 -2.85 -10.48
N ALA A 24 6.83 -2.88 -9.58
CA ALA A 24 6.68 -3.31 -8.18
C ALA A 24 6.38 -2.12 -7.24
N SER A 25 5.65 -2.37 -6.14
CA SER A 25 5.49 -1.40 -5.06
C SER A 25 5.37 -2.10 -3.71
N GLY A 26 6.05 -1.57 -2.70
CA GLY A 26 5.94 -2.03 -1.32
C GLY A 26 4.89 -1.22 -0.56
N SER A 27 4.07 -1.89 0.24
CA SER A 27 3.20 -1.29 1.25
C SER A 27 3.60 -1.83 2.60
N THR A 28 3.75 -0.97 3.61
CA THR A 28 4.04 -1.35 4.99
C THR A 28 3.02 -0.70 5.91
N LYS A 29 2.43 -1.47 6.82
CA LYS A 29 1.54 -1.00 7.87
C LYS A 29 2.28 -0.96 9.21
N ILE A 30 2.30 0.20 9.84
CA ILE A 30 2.90 0.46 11.15
C ILE A 30 1.79 1.04 12.02
N GLY A 31 1.12 0.16 12.79
CA GLY A 31 -0.01 0.54 13.65
C GLY A 31 -1.20 1.12 12.84
N PRO A 32 -1.66 2.35 13.14
CA PRO A 32 -2.70 3.02 12.37
C PRO A 32 -2.22 3.50 11.00
N VAL A 33 -0.91 3.58 10.76
CA VAL A 33 -0.34 4.15 9.54
C VAL A 33 -0.03 3.04 8.53
N THR A 34 -0.34 3.26 7.26
CA THR A 34 0.08 2.44 6.13
C THR A 34 0.76 3.33 5.12
N ILE A 35 1.97 2.96 4.71
CA ILE A 35 2.81 3.72 3.80
C ILE A 35 3.07 2.85 2.57
N ASN A 36 3.01 3.44 1.38
CA ASN A 36 3.29 2.80 0.11
C ASN A 36 4.48 3.48 -0.55
N SER A 37 5.41 2.68 -1.08
CA SER A 37 6.61 3.13 -1.78
C SER A 37 6.31 3.97 -3.03
N ARG A 38 5.07 3.96 -3.54
CA ARG A 38 4.56 4.85 -4.61
C ARG A 38 4.12 6.23 -4.08
N GLY A 39 4.52 6.58 -2.87
CA GLY A 39 4.27 7.88 -2.24
C GLY A 39 2.86 8.05 -1.69
N GLY A 40 2.19 6.96 -1.31
CA GLY A 40 0.88 7.04 -0.66
C GLY A 40 1.01 6.77 0.84
N TYR A 41 0.27 7.49 1.67
CA TYR A 41 0.15 7.18 3.08
C TYR A 41 -1.32 7.22 3.52
N TYR A 42 -1.60 6.46 4.56
CA TYR A 42 -2.94 6.25 5.07
C TYR A 42 -2.85 6.10 6.58
N VAL A 43 -3.65 6.83 7.33
CA VAL A 43 -3.63 6.87 8.80
C VAL A 43 -5.05 6.62 9.28
N ASN A 44 -5.26 5.52 9.99
CA ASN A 44 -6.48 5.27 10.75
C ASN A 44 -6.47 6.12 12.01
N LEU A 45 -7.35 7.11 12.07
CA LEU A 45 -7.56 7.90 13.26
C LEU A 45 -8.64 7.24 14.14
N PRO A 46 -8.60 7.46 15.46
CA PRO A 46 -9.66 7.02 16.35
C PRO A 46 -11.01 7.66 15.97
N GLY A 47 -12.11 6.96 16.29
CA GLY A 47 -13.46 7.44 15.94
C GLY A 47 -13.90 7.12 14.51
N GLY A 48 -13.23 6.19 13.82
CA GLY A 48 -13.59 5.78 12.44
C GLY A 48 -13.12 6.73 11.35
N LEU A 49 -12.35 7.76 11.72
CA LEU A 49 -11.79 8.74 10.79
C LEU A 49 -10.56 8.16 10.08
N ASN A 50 -10.38 8.49 8.81
CA ASN A 50 -9.28 8.00 8.00
C ASN A 50 -8.62 9.16 7.27
N PHE A 51 -7.32 9.38 7.51
CA PHE A 51 -6.55 10.39 6.82
C PHE A 51 -5.68 9.73 5.74
N ARG A 52 -5.95 10.07 4.49
CA ARG A 52 -5.22 9.53 3.34
C ARG A 52 -4.57 10.66 2.59
N GLY A 53 -3.29 10.53 2.29
CA GLY A 53 -2.57 11.46 1.44
C GLY A 53 -1.66 10.75 0.45
N ARG A 54 -1.17 11.50 -0.52
CA ARG A 54 -0.08 11.10 -1.40
C ARG A 54 0.95 12.22 -1.41
N TRP A 55 2.21 11.88 -1.24
CA TRP A 55 3.31 12.74 -1.66
C TRP A 55 3.70 12.31 -3.07
N ARG A 56 3.27 13.11 -4.05
CA ARG A 56 3.72 13.01 -5.43
C ARG A 56 3.69 14.39 -6.05
#